data_AF-Q6QAR3-F1
#
_entry.id   AF-Q6QAR3-F1
#
_cell.length_a   1.000
_cell.length_b   1.000
_cell.length_c   1.000
_cell.angle_alpha   90.00
_cell.angle_beta   90.00
_cell.angle_gamma   90.00
#
_symmetry.space_group_name_H-M   'P 1'
#
loop_
_entity.id
_entity.type
_entity.pdbx_description
1 polymer ?
#
loop_
_entity_poly.entity_id
_entity_poly.type
_entity_poly.pdbx_seq_one_letter_code
_entity_poly.pdbx_strand_id
1 'polypeptide(L)'
;VEQTFMYYVNDGVYGSFNCILYDHAHVQPLLQKRPKPDEKYYSSSIWGPTCDGLDRIVERCRLPEMHVGDWMLFENMGAYTVAAASTFNGFQRPAIYYVMSGPTWQLMQQIRNHDFPPEVGEQDVGPLPVSCAWESGMERHPAACASARINV
;
A
#
# COMPACT_ATOMS: atom_id res chain seq x y z
N VAL A 1 -6.11 20.63 26.01
CA VAL A 1 -5.82 20.47 24.57
C VAL A 1 -5.26 19.08 24.39
N GLU A 2 -5.85 18.23 23.56
CA GLU A 2 -5.28 16.91 23.28
C GLU A 2 -3.98 17.06 22.48
N GLN A 3 -2.96 16.28 22.83
CA GLN A 3 -1.68 16.26 22.12
C GLN A 3 -1.86 15.63 20.73
N THR A 4 -1.28 16.26 19.71
CA THR A 4 -1.33 15.84 18.30
C THR A 4 0.07 15.78 17.69
N PHE A 5 0.24 15.00 16.63
CA PHE A 5 1.51 14.85 15.92
C PHE A 5 1.38 15.13 14.41
N MET A 6 2.47 15.60 13.81
CA MET A 6 2.63 15.78 12.37
C MET A 6 3.86 14.99 11.93
N TYR A 7 3.67 14.02 11.06
CA TYR A 7 4.75 13.17 10.55
C TYR A 7 5.03 13.50 9.08
N TYR A 8 6.30 13.65 8.74
CA TYR A 8 6.76 13.88 7.38
C TYR A 8 7.48 12.62 6.88
N VAL A 9 7.05 12.10 5.73
CA VAL A 9 7.63 10.92 5.08
C VAL A 9 8.32 11.31 3.78
N ASN A 10 9.09 10.40 3.21
CA ASN A 10 9.98 10.65 2.07
C ASN A 10 9.35 10.41 0.68
N ASP A 11 8.04 10.23 0.61
CA ASP A 11 7.25 10.17 -0.63
C ASP A 11 5.90 10.87 -0.39
N GLY A 12 5.29 11.44 -1.42
CA GLY A 12 4.18 12.37 -1.29
C GLY A 12 3.21 12.38 -2.46
N VAL A 13 2.31 13.36 -2.49
CA VAL A 13 1.23 13.47 -3.51
C VAL A 13 1.78 13.73 -4.91
N TYR A 14 3.02 14.23 -5.00
CA TYR A 14 3.74 14.41 -6.26
C TYR A 14 4.48 13.14 -6.73
N GLY A 15 4.63 12.16 -5.85
CA GLY A 15 5.29 10.87 -6.08
C GLY A 15 4.26 9.74 -6.13
N SER A 16 4.37 8.73 -5.27
CA SER A 16 3.48 7.56 -5.30
C SER A 16 2.04 7.86 -4.86
N PHE A 17 1.83 8.90 -4.06
CA PHE A 17 0.50 9.26 -3.53
C PHE A 17 -0.29 10.20 -4.46
N ASN A 18 0.16 10.38 -5.70
CA ASN A 18 -0.61 11.10 -6.73
C ASN A 18 -2.00 10.48 -6.96
N CYS A 19 -2.15 9.17 -6.68
CA CYS A 19 -3.41 8.45 -6.72
C CYS A 19 -4.49 9.06 -5.80
N ILE A 20 -4.12 9.77 -4.73
CA ILE A 20 -5.09 10.49 -3.89
C ILE A 20 -5.80 11.58 -4.68
N LEU A 21 -5.06 12.28 -5.55
CA LEU A 21 -5.56 13.40 -6.34
C LEU A 21 -6.22 12.94 -7.66
N TYR A 22 -5.57 12.01 -8.37
CA TYR A 22 -5.98 11.63 -9.73
C TYR A 22 -6.86 10.38 -9.80
N ASP A 23 -6.76 9.48 -8.82
CA ASP A 23 -7.50 8.21 -8.77
C ASP A 23 -8.49 8.16 -7.59
N HIS A 24 -8.57 9.24 -6.82
CA HIS A 24 -9.41 9.35 -5.62
C HIS A 24 -9.16 8.24 -4.58
N ALA A 25 -7.92 7.75 -4.51
CA ALA A 25 -7.55 6.66 -3.62
C ALA A 25 -7.65 7.06 -2.13
N HIS A 26 -8.16 6.14 -1.31
CA HIS A 26 -8.14 6.25 0.14
C HIS A 26 -7.04 5.36 0.73
N VAL A 27 -5.89 5.95 1.08
CA VAL A 27 -4.75 5.23 1.64
C VAL A 27 -4.86 5.07 3.16
N GLN A 28 -4.38 3.94 3.68
CA GLN A 28 -4.35 3.66 5.13
C GLN A 28 -2.92 3.41 5.60
N PRO A 29 -2.39 4.20 6.56
CA PRO A 29 -1.07 3.96 7.11
C PRO A 29 -1.09 2.74 8.03
N LEU A 30 -0.18 1.80 7.79
CA LEU A 30 0.08 0.66 8.65
C LEU A 30 1.46 0.82 9.31
N LEU A 31 1.59 0.34 10.54
CA LEU A 31 2.87 0.36 11.24
C LEU A 31 3.64 -0.92 10.91
N GLN A 32 4.91 -0.79 10.53
CA GLN A 32 5.78 -1.95 10.39
C GLN A 32 5.98 -2.67 11.74
N LYS A 33 6.12 -1.88 12.82
CA LYS A 33 6.24 -2.40 14.19
C LYS A 33 4.84 -2.63 14.75
N ARG A 34 4.61 -3.81 15.34
CA ARG A 34 3.37 -4.09 16.07
C ARG A 34 3.30 -3.16 17.29
N PRO A 35 2.22 -2.37 17.45
CA PRO A 35 2.04 -1.55 18.64
C PRO A 35 1.96 -2.42 19.89
N LYS A 36 2.36 -1.86 21.03
CA LYS A 36 2.16 -2.52 22.34
C LYS A 36 0.65 -2.51 22.67
N PRO A 37 0.13 -3.52 23.39
CA PRO A 37 -1.30 -3.59 23.73
C PRO A 37 -1.85 -2.33 24.42
N ASP A 38 -1.04 -1.70 25.28
CA ASP A 38 -1.42 -0.52 26.06
C ASP A 38 -0.89 0.79 25.46
N GLU A 39 -0.47 0.79 24.19
CA GLU A 39 0.12 1.96 23.57
C GLU A 39 -0.92 3.05 23.34
N LYS A 40 -0.59 4.28 23.74
CA LYS A 40 -1.49 5.41 23.59
C LYS A 40 -1.50 5.89 22.14
N TYR A 41 -2.70 6.09 21.60
CA TYR A 41 -2.91 6.64 20.27
C TYR A 41 -3.23 8.14 20.33
N TYR A 42 -2.72 8.87 19.36
CA TYR A 42 -2.82 10.32 19.21
C TYR A 42 -3.42 10.68 17.86
N SER A 43 -4.11 11.81 17.80
CA SER A 43 -4.56 12.37 16.53
C SER A 43 -3.35 12.87 15.75
N SER A 44 -3.16 12.34 14.55
CA SER A 44 -1.94 12.56 13.75
C SER A 44 -2.27 12.92 12.31
N SER A 45 -1.38 13.65 11.65
CA SER A 45 -1.41 13.93 10.20
C SER A 45 -0.10 13.46 9.55
N ILE A 46 -0.17 13.09 8.27
CA ILE A 46 0.97 12.56 7.50
C ILE A 46 1.17 13.42 6.24
N TRP A 47 2.40 13.84 6.02
CA TRP A 47 2.82 14.80 5.01
C TRP A 47 3.92 14.20 4.13
N GLY A 48 3.91 14.59 2.85
CA GLY A 48 5.00 14.29 1.94
C GLY A 48 6.21 15.20 2.13
N PRO A 49 7.27 14.99 1.35
CA PRO A 49 8.56 15.64 1.57
C PRO A 49 8.69 17.01 0.88
N THR A 50 7.71 17.42 0.08
CA THR A 50 7.86 18.63 -0.75
C THR A 50 7.66 19.91 0.07
N CYS A 51 8.05 21.04 -0.52
CA CYS A 51 7.83 22.36 0.09
C CYS A 51 6.39 22.88 -0.09
N ASP A 52 5.50 22.08 -0.67
CA ASP A 52 4.11 22.45 -0.90
C ASP A 52 3.25 22.09 0.32
N GLY A 53 2.51 23.07 0.85
CA GLY A 53 1.57 22.87 1.94
C GLY A 53 0.35 22.01 1.58
N LEU A 54 0.17 21.64 0.30
CA LEU A 54 -0.83 20.69 -0.15
C LEU A 54 -0.31 19.24 -0.25
N ASP A 55 0.98 19.02 -0.04
CA ASP A 55 1.59 17.68 -0.02
C ASP A 55 1.29 16.95 1.30
N ARG A 56 0.00 16.64 1.47
CA ARG A 56 -0.57 16.02 2.66
C ARG A 56 -1.24 14.71 2.26
N ILE A 57 -0.74 13.61 2.81
CA ILE A 57 -1.17 12.25 2.48
C ILE A 57 -2.39 11.87 3.32
N VAL A 58 -2.34 12.16 4.62
CA VAL A 58 -3.44 11.86 5.56
C VAL A 58 -3.70 13.08 6.43
N GLU A 59 -4.90 13.64 6.32
CA GLU A 59 -5.31 14.79 7.12
C GLU A 59 -5.44 14.47 8.62
N ARG A 60 -6.09 13.34 8.93
CA ARG A 60 -6.27 12.89 10.32
C ARG A 60 -6.35 11.37 10.42
N CYS A 61 -5.51 10.80 11.27
CA CYS A 61 -5.56 9.39 11.66
C CYS A 61 -5.21 9.21 13.14
N ARG A 62 -5.38 7.99 13.65
CA ARG A 62 -4.99 7.60 15.00
C ARG A 62 -3.73 6.73 14.88
N LEU A 63 -2.63 7.21 15.42
CA LEU A 63 -1.35 6.48 15.46
C LEU A 63 -0.77 6.56 16.88
N PRO A 64 0.02 5.57 17.32
CA PRO A 64 0.90 5.75 18.46
C PRO A 64 1.94 6.84 18.15
N GLU A 65 2.67 7.27 19.18
CA GLU A 65 3.80 8.19 18.99
C GLU A 65 4.91 7.48 18.20
N MET A 66 5.27 8.06 17.05
CA MET A 66 6.32 7.55 16.17
C MET A 66 7.55 8.46 16.20
N HIS A 67 8.71 7.90 15.90
CA HIS A 67 9.97 8.62 15.90
C HIS A 67 10.57 8.71 14.50
N VAL A 68 11.45 9.69 14.30
CA VAL A 68 12.23 9.81 13.06
C VAL A 68 13.01 8.52 12.83
N GLY A 69 12.86 7.96 11.63
CA GLY A 69 13.46 6.68 11.24
C GLY A 69 12.55 5.46 11.39
N ASP A 70 11.37 5.60 12.02
CA ASP A 70 10.33 4.56 11.98
C ASP A 70 9.68 4.50 10.59
N TRP A 71 9.21 3.31 10.22
CA TRP A 71 8.59 3.04 8.93
C TRP A 71 7.07 2.97 9.00
N MET A 72 6.41 3.57 8.01
CA MET A 72 5.00 3.37 7.71
C MET A 72 4.87 2.55 6.42
N LEU A 73 3.91 1.65 6.39
CA LEU A 73 3.59 0.81 5.25
C LEU A 73 2.24 1.26 4.67
N PHE A 74 2.15 1.25 3.33
CA PHE A 74 0.91 1.52 2.61
C PHE A 74 0.68 0.36 1.65
N GLU A 75 -0.27 -0.51 2.00
CA GLU A 75 -0.66 -1.64 1.15
C GLU A 75 -1.50 -1.19 -0.05
N ASN A 76 -1.70 -2.09 -1.02
CA ASN A 76 -2.53 -1.84 -2.21
C ASN A 76 -2.06 -0.68 -3.12
N MET A 77 -0.79 -0.28 -3.05
CA MET A 77 -0.20 0.84 -3.82
C MET A 77 0.29 0.46 -5.24
N GLY A 78 -0.36 -0.51 -5.90
CA GLY A 78 0.07 -1.03 -7.21
C GLY A 78 -0.50 -0.30 -8.44
N ALA A 79 -1.71 0.26 -8.33
CA ALA A 79 -2.42 0.88 -9.45
C ALA A 79 -2.36 2.41 -9.35
N TYR A 80 -2.14 3.09 -10.48
CA TYR A 80 -2.14 4.55 -10.60
C TYR A 80 -1.22 5.30 -9.60
N THR A 81 -0.16 4.64 -9.13
CA THR A 81 0.86 5.21 -8.23
C THR A 81 2.11 5.60 -9.03
N VAL A 82 3.08 4.70 -9.14
CA VAL A 82 4.38 4.93 -9.81
C VAL A 82 4.25 5.31 -11.29
N ALA A 83 3.12 4.96 -11.92
CA ALA A 83 2.82 5.26 -13.31
C ALA A 83 2.71 6.78 -13.60
N ALA A 84 2.22 7.56 -12.63
CA ALA A 84 2.01 9.01 -12.76
C ALA A 84 2.89 9.84 -11.79
N ALA A 85 3.83 9.19 -11.09
CA ALA A 85 4.75 9.87 -10.18
C ALA A 85 5.69 10.85 -10.91
N SER A 86 5.96 12.01 -10.31
CA SER A 86 6.93 12.98 -10.79
C SER A 86 8.19 13.00 -9.91
N THR A 87 9.16 13.86 -10.24
CA THR A 87 10.33 14.16 -9.40
C THR A 87 10.32 15.63 -8.95
N PHE A 88 9.14 16.18 -8.71
CA PHE A 88 8.98 17.53 -8.16
C PHE A 88 9.80 17.71 -6.87
N ASN A 89 10.36 18.91 -6.68
CA ASN A 89 11.37 19.22 -5.64
C ASN A 89 12.63 18.33 -5.64
N GLY A 90 12.88 17.54 -6.69
CA GLY A 90 14.07 16.70 -6.83
C GLY A 90 14.00 15.37 -6.06
N PHE A 91 12.88 15.05 -5.41
CA PHE A 91 12.70 13.77 -4.73
C PHE A 91 12.60 12.63 -5.75
N GLN A 92 13.38 11.58 -5.52
CA GLN A 92 13.47 10.45 -6.43
C GLN A 92 12.33 9.46 -6.18
N ARG A 93 11.93 8.73 -7.23
CA ARG A 93 10.92 7.68 -7.12
C ARG A 93 11.45 6.54 -6.24
N PRO A 94 10.59 5.88 -5.43
CA PRO A 94 10.99 4.70 -4.68
C PRO A 94 11.49 3.58 -5.59
N ALA A 95 12.54 2.87 -5.16
CA ALA A 95 13.01 1.67 -5.85
C ALA A 95 11.99 0.52 -5.71
N ILE A 96 11.76 -0.21 -6.80
CA ILE A 96 10.84 -1.35 -6.82
C ILE A 96 11.64 -2.64 -6.73
N TYR A 97 11.34 -3.46 -5.72
CA TYR A 97 11.94 -4.79 -5.53
C TYR A 97 10.89 -5.85 -5.86
N TYR A 98 11.10 -6.58 -6.97
CA TYR A 98 10.22 -7.66 -7.38
C TYR A 98 10.57 -8.95 -6.64
N VAL A 99 9.56 -9.65 -6.13
CA VAL A 99 9.69 -10.96 -5.47
C VAL A 99 8.71 -11.95 -6.07
N MET A 100 9.11 -13.22 -6.15
CA MET A 100 8.26 -14.31 -6.62
C MET A 100 8.66 -15.59 -5.87
N SER A 101 7.69 -16.34 -5.36
CA SER A 101 7.96 -17.61 -4.68
C SER A 101 8.33 -18.71 -5.69
N GLY A 102 9.02 -19.74 -5.21
CA GLY A 102 9.37 -20.92 -6.03
C GLY A 102 8.15 -21.57 -6.72
N PRO A 103 7.02 -21.81 -6.00
CA PRO A 103 5.81 -22.34 -6.61
C PRO A 103 5.21 -21.41 -7.69
N THR A 104 5.16 -20.09 -7.45
CA THR A 104 4.65 -19.13 -8.45
C THR A 104 5.52 -19.11 -9.71
N TRP A 105 6.85 -19.22 -9.55
CA TRP A 105 7.76 -19.34 -10.69
C TRP A 105 7.47 -20.60 -11.51
N GLN A 106 7.26 -21.75 -10.87
CA GLN A 106 6.91 -23.00 -11.56
C GLN A 106 5.60 -22.87 -12.34
N LEU A 107 4.57 -22.26 -11.74
CA LEU A 107 3.31 -21.97 -12.43
C LEU A 107 3.54 -21.09 -13.67
N MET A 108 4.36 -20.05 -13.55
CA MET A 108 4.73 -19.18 -14.67
C MET A 108 5.43 -19.98 -15.80
N GLN A 109 6.30 -20.94 -15.46
CA GLN A 109 6.94 -21.81 -16.45
C GLN A 109 5.92 -22.70 -17.18
N GLN A 110 4.92 -23.22 -16.47
CA GLN A 110 3.83 -24.00 -17.08
C GLN A 110 3.03 -23.16 -18.06
N ILE A 111 2.61 -21.94 -17.66
CA ILE A 111 1.88 -21.00 -18.54
C ILE A 111 2.71 -20.65 -19.77
N ARG A 112 4.03 -20.46 -19.63
CA ARG A 112 4.90 -20.15 -20.77
C ARG A 112 5.02 -21.32 -21.76
N ASN A 113 5.00 -22.55 -21.27
CA ASN A 113 5.25 -23.74 -22.08
C ASN A 113 3.96 -24.32 -22.70
N HIS A 114 2.79 -23.98 -22.15
CA HIS A 114 1.49 -24.30 -22.71
C HIS A 114 0.92 -23.03 -23.36
N ASP A 115 0.84 -22.97 -24.70
CA ASP A 115 -0.04 -22.00 -25.36
C ASP A 115 -1.39 -22.00 -24.65
N PHE A 116 -1.91 -20.80 -24.33
CA PHE A 116 -3.11 -20.60 -23.51
C PHE A 116 -4.13 -21.73 -23.73
N PRO A 117 -4.50 -22.51 -22.70
CA PRO A 117 -5.57 -23.48 -22.86
C PRO A 117 -6.82 -22.73 -23.35
N PRO A 118 -7.60 -23.30 -24.28
CA PRO A 118 -8.83 -22.66 -24.75
C PRO A 118 -9.69 -22.33 -23.54
N GLU A 119 -10.25 -21.11 -23.53
CA GLU A 119 -10.96 -20.50 -22.41
C GLU A 119 -11.73 -21.53 -21.57
N VAL A 120 -11.26 -21.75 -20.34
CA VAL A 120 -12.03 -22.50 -19.35
C VAL A 120 -13.15 -21.59 -18.91
N GLY A 121 -14.38 -21.88 -19.34
CA GLY A 121 -15.56 -21.16 -18.90
C GLY A 121 -15.59 -21.06 -17.38
N GLU A 122 -16.03 -19.90 -16.86
CA GLU A 122 -16.07 -19.55 -15.43
C GLU A 122 -16.51 -20.75 -14.58
N GLN A 123 -15.53 -21.43 -13.98
CA GLN A 123 -15.76 -22.36 -12.90
C GLN A 123 -15.36 -21.65 -11.61
N ASP A 124 -16.31 -21.64 -10.69
CA ASP A 124 -16.26 -21.01 -9.38
C ASP A 124 -15.05 -21.51 -8.57
N VAL A 125 -13.91 -20.83 -8.69
CA VAL A 125 -12.70 -21.17 -7.96
C VAL A 125 -12.81 -20.60 -6.55
N GLY A 126 -13.21 -21.46 -5.61
CA GLY A 126 -13.08 -21.21 -4.17
C GLY A 126 -11.67 -20.74 -3.79
N PRO A 127 -11.49 -20.14 -2.59
CA PRO A 127 -10.38 -19.23 -2.32
C PRO A 127 -9.02 -19.96 -2.35
N LEU A 128 -8.32 -19.89 -3.49
CA LEU A 128 -6.92 -20.25 -3.58
C LEU A 128 -6.09 -19.19 -2.84
N PRO A 129 -5.14 -19.58 -1.96
CA PRO A 129 -4.36 -18.64 -1.19
C PRO A 129 -3.20 -18.12 -2.06
N VAL A 130 -3.46 -17.10 -2.88
CA VAL A 130 -2.49 -16.51 -3.83
C VAL A 130 -1.64 -15.39 -3.23
N SER A 131 -1.45 -15.38 -1.91
CA SER A 131 -0.67 -14.33 -1.24
C SER A 131 0.61 -14.88 -0.62
N CYS A 132 1.75 -14.32 -1.03
CA CYS A 132 3.06 -14.51 -0.41
C CYS A 132 3.12 -14.11 1.07
N ALA A 133 2.09 -13.41 1.59
CA ALA A 133 1.99 -13.10 3.02
C ALA A 133 1.77 -14.34 3.90
N TRP A 134 1.23 -15.43 3.36
CA TRP A 134 0.92 -16.64 4.13
C TRP A 134 2.19 -17.34 4.66
N GLU A 135 3.27 -17.34 3.88
CA GLU A 135 4.55 -17.98 4.27
C GLU A 135 5.33 -17.17 5.31
N SER A 136 4.93 -15.91 5.57
CA SER A 136 5.65 -14.99 6.48
C SER A 136 5.07 -14.92 7.89
N GLY A 137 4.06 -15.74 8.24
CA GLY A 137 3.50 -15.78 9.61
C GLY A 137 2.79 -14.49 10.07
N MET A 138 2.33 -13.65 9.14
CA MET A 138 1.51 -12.48 9.44
C MET A 138 0.03 -12.85 9.39
N GLU A 139 -0.61 -12.92 10.57
CA GLU A 139 -2.07 -13.02 10.68
C GLU A 139 -2.72 -11.75 10.13
N ARG A 140 -3.70 -11.92 9.22
CA ARG A 140 -4.56 -10.83 8.75
C ARG A 140 -5.78 -10.69 9.66
N HIS A 141 -6.12 -9.45 10.04
CA HIS A 141 -7.45 -9.12 10.54
C HIS A 141 -8.50 -9.23 9.42
N PRO A 142 -9.74 -9.65 9.72
CA PRO A 142 -10.78 -9.80 8.72
C PRO A 142 -11.39 -8.44 8.39
N ALA A 143 -10.82 -7.75 7.41
CA ALA A 143 -11.55 -6.73 6.66
C ALA A 143 -11.76 -7.27 5.25
N ALA A 144 -12.97 -7.75 4.99
CA ALA A 144 -13.39 -8.14 3.65
C ALA A 144 -13.25 -6.93 2.72
N CYS A 145 -12.43 -7.05 1.68
CA CYS A 145 -12.39 -6.09 0.58
C CYS A 145 -13.73 -6.17 -0.14
N ALA A 146 -14.65 -5.25 0.17
CA ALA A 146 -15.88 -5.11 -0.59
C ALA A 146 -15.51 -4.68 -2.01
N SER A 147 -15.86 -5.53 -2.98
CA SER A 147 -15.76 -5.22 -4.41
C SER A 147 -16.49 -3.91 -4.68
N ALA A 148 -15.75 -2.84 -4.97
CA ALA A 148 -16.30 -1.62 -5.51
C ALA A 148 -16.62 -1.87 -6.99
N ARG A 149 -17.91 -1.91 -7.33
CA ARG A 149 -18.36 -1.88 -8.71
C ARG A 149 -17.99 -0.53 -9.31
N ILE A 150 -17.15 -0.54 -10.33
CA ILE A 150 -16.91 0.62 -11.19
C ILE A 150 -18.16 0.77 -12.07
N ASN A 151 -18.97 1.79 -11.81
CA ASN A 151 -19.91 2.28 -12.81
C ASN A 151 -19.18 3.33 -13.65
N VAL A 152 -19.07 3.07 -14.95
CA VAL A 152 -18.64 4.04 -15.97
C VAL A 152 -19.67 5.16 -16.07
#